data_AF-A0A349D2H5-F1
#
_entry.id   AF-A0A349D2H5-F1
#
_cell.length_a   1.000
_cell.length_b   1.000
_cell.length_c   1.000
_cell.angle_alpha   90.00
_cell.angle_beta   90.00
_cell.angle_gamma   90.00
#
_symmetry.space_group_name_H-M   'P 1'
#
loop_
_entity.id
_entity.type
_entity.pdbx_description
1 polymer ?
#
loop_
_entity_poly.entity_id
_entity_poly.type
_entity_poly.pdbx_seq_one_letter_code
_entity_poly.pdbx_strand_id
1 'polypeptide(L)'
;MNIHQFQEGFLALASIPEDQADRARTIAEGLDDGQRDEFLGKLRTVNDQLQTSGGQLEQLFSEMERLISRTERAIDGTERSEQEQDERSLDIQKAEQHLSQSAS
;
A
#
# COMPACT_ATOMS: atom_id res chain seq x y z
N MET A 1 -7.17 -7.61 37.93
CA MET A 1 -8.18 -7.95 36.92
C MET A 1 -8.37 -9.47 36.86
N ASN A 2 -9.62 -9.95 36.92
CA ASN A 2 -9.90 -11.39 36.93
C ASN A 2 -9.80 -12.02 35.52
N ILE A 3 -9.78 -13.36 35.45
CA ILE A 3 -9.63 -14.10 34.19
C ILE A 3 -10.74 -13.82 33.17
N HIS A 4 -11.97 -13.55 33.61
CA HIS A 4 -13.07 -13.22 32.71
C HIS A 4 -12.88 -11.85 32.07
N GLN A 5 -12.52 -10.84 32.87
CA GLN A 5 -12.19 -9.49 32.38
C GLN A 5 -11.00 -9.52 31.42
N PHE A 6 -10.01 -10.39 31.69
CA PHE A 6 -8.90 -10.60 30.78
C PHE A 6 -9.36 -11.15 29.44
N GLN A 7 -10.21 -12.17 29.44
CA GLN A 7 -10.71 -12.81 28.23
C GLN A 7 -11.53 -11.83 27.37
N GLU A 8 -12.40 -11.03 27.98
CA GLU A 8 -13.14 -9.98 27.27
C GLU A 8 -12.20 -8.93 26.66
N GLY A 9 -11.22 -8.47 27.42
CA GLY A 9 -10.22 -7.51 26.94
C GLY A 9 -9.32 -8.05 25.84
N PHE A 10 -9.02 -9.35 25.87
CA PHE A 10 -8.24 -10.05 24.86
C PHE A 10 -9.03 -10.24 23.56
N LEU A 11 -10.30 -10.65 23.65
CA LEU A 11 -11.19 -10.81 22.49
C LEU A 11 -11.54 -9.47 21.80
N ALA A 12 -11.43 -8.35 22.53
CA ALA A 12 -11.63 -7.02 21.98
C ALA A 12 -10.46 -6.53 21.10
N LEU A 13 -9.31 -7.21 21.12
CA LEU A 13 -8.19 -6.91 20.22
C LEU A 13 -8.53 -7.35 18.79
N ALA A 14 -8.01 -6.63 17.80
CA ALA A 14 -8.35 -6.89 16.41
C ALA A 14 -7.84 -8.28 15.96
N SER A 15 -8.68 -8.99 15.21
CA SER A 15 -8.44 -10.25 14.50
C SER A 15 -7.24 -11.08 15.00
N ILE A 16 -7.33 -11.60 16.22
CA ILE A 16 -6.36 -12.56 16.74
C ILE A 16 -6.71 -13.95 16.18
N PRO A 17 -5.76 -14.66 15.54
CA PRO A 17 -5.96 -16.05 15.14
C PRO A 17 -6.36 -16.94 16.33
N GLU A 18 -7.28 -17.88 16.10
CA GLU A 18 -7.86 -18.73 17.16
C GLU A 18 -6.79 -19.51 17.95
N ASP A 19 -5.75 -20.00 17.26
CA ASP A 19 -4.61 -20.69 17.87
C ASP A 19 -3.78 -19.79 18.82
N GLN A 20 -3.64 -18.50 18.46
CA GLN A 20 -2.96 -17.52 19.29
C GLN A 20 -3.84 -17.10 20.48
N ALA A 21 -5.16 -17.05 20.28
CA ALA A 21 -6.12 -16.77 21.34
C ALA A 21 -6.12 -17.85 22.41
N ASP A 22 -6.10 -19.11 22.01
CA ASP A 22 -6.08 -20.25 22.93
C ASP A 22 -4.75 -20.36 23.69
N ARG A 23 -3.62 -20.08 23.03
CA ARG A 23 -2.32 -19.99 23.69
C ARG A 23 -2.28 -18.87 24.72
N ALA A 24 -2.77 -17.69 24.36
CA ALA A 24 -2.83 -16.56 25.28
C ALA A 24 -3.74 -16.83 26.48
N ARG A 25 -4.88 -17.51 26.27
CA ARG A 25 -5.77 -17.96 27.35
C ARG A 25 -5.04 -18.91 28.30
N THR A 26 -4.37 -19.92 27.76
CA THR A 26 -3.61 -20.91 28.55
C THR A 26 -2.51 -20.25 29.39
N ILE A 27 -1.80 -19.27 28.83
CA ILE A 27 -0.78 -18.51 29.57
C ILE A 27 -1.42 -17.68 30.68
N ALA A 28 -2.54 -17.00 30.39
CA ALA A 28 -3.22 -16.09 31.32
C ALA A 28 -3.87 -16.78 32.53
N GLU A 29 -4.23 -18.06 32.41
CA GLU A 29 -4.72 -18.88 33.52
C GLU A 29 -3.65 -19.09 34.60
N GLY A 30 -2.37 -19.08 34.22
CA GLY A 30 -1.23 -19.18 35.15
C GLY A 30 -0.72 -17.85 35.70
N LEU A 31 -1.30 -16.72 35.29
CA LEU A 31 -0.88 -15.38 35.70
C LEU A 31 -1.72 -14.85 36.86
N ASP A 32 -1.09 -14.07 37.74
CA ASP A 32 -1.81 -13.26 38.71
C ASP A 32 -2.49 -12.04 38.06
N ASP A 33 -3.32 -11.36 38.84
CA ASP A 33 -4.09 -10.21 38.39
C ASP A 33 -3.24 -9.07 37.81
N GLY A 34 -2.07 -8.78 38.40
CA GLY A 34 -1.20 -7.69 37.96
C GLY A 34 -0.44 -8.07 36.68
N GLN A 35 0.01 -9.31 36.59
CA GLN A 35 0.64 -9.85 35.38
C GLN A 35 -0.33 -9.89 34.20
N ARG A 36 -1.60 -10.23 34.44
CA ARG A 36 -2.66 -10.18 33.43
C ARG A 36 -2.90 -8.76 32.91
N ASP A 37 -2.94 -7.78 33.82
CA ASP A 37 -3.09 -6.37 33.46
C ASP A 37 -1.92 -5.88 32.61
N GLU A 38 -0.69 -6.19 32.99
CA GLU A 38 0.52 -5.85 32.23
C GLU A 38 0.53 -6.51 30.84
N PHE A 39 0.17 -7.80 30.76
CA PHE A 39 0.13 -8.54 29.51
C PHE A 39 -0.86 -7.94 28.51
N LEU A 40 -2.10 -7.66 28.95
CA LEU A 40 -3.08 -6.99 28.08
C LEU A 40 -2.64 -5.58 27.68
N GLY A 41 -2.00 -4.84 28.59
CA GLY A 41 -1.43 -3.53 28.27
C GLY A 41 -0.44 -3.59 27.11
N LYS A 42 0.49 -4.56 27.15
CA LYS A 42 1.46 -4.79 26.06
C LYS A 42 0.78 -5.19 24.76
N LEU A 43 -0.20 -6.09 24.83
CA LEU A 43 -0.94 -6.53 23.64
C LEU A 43 -1.74 -5.39 22.99
N ARG A 44 -2.36 -4.52 23.77
CA ARG A 44 -3.05 -3.32 23.25
C ARG A 44 -2.08 -2.42 22.50
N THR A 45 -0.92 -2.12 23.10
CA THR A 45 0.12 -1.30 22.45
C THR A 45 0.58 -1.91 21.12
N VAL A 46 0.83 -3.22 21.07
CA VAL A 46 1.24 -3.90 19.84
C VAL A 46 0.11 -3.91 18.81
N ASN A 47 -1.13 -4.16 19.23
CA ASN A 47 -2.30 -4.12 18.35
C ASN A 47 -2.47 -2.74 17.70
N ASP A 48 -2.35 -1.66 18.48
CA ASP A 48 -2.48 -0.29 17.98
C ASP A 48 -1.35 0.06 16.98
N GLN A 49 -0.13 -0.41 17.24
CA GLN A 49 1.00 -0.27 16.32
C GLN A 49 0.77 -1.04 15.01
N LEU A 50 0.24 -2.26 15.09
CA LEU A 50 -0.09 -3.08 13.92
C LEU A 50 -1.20 -2.45 13.09
N GLN A 51 -2.27 -1.95 13.72
CA GLN A 51 -3.34 -1.23 13.03
C GLN A 51 -2.83 0.03 12.33
N THR A 52 -1.98 0.80 13.01
CA THR A 52 -1.36 2.00 12.42
C THR A 52 -0.49 1.63 11.22
N SER A 53 0.34 0.60 11.36
CA SER A 53 1.21 0.10 10.29
C SER A 53 0.39 -0.44 9.10
N GLY A 54 -0.70 -1.15 9.40
CA GLY A 54 -1.65 -1.64 8.38
C GLY A 54 -2.27 -0.50 7.58
N GLY A 55 -2.78 0.53 8.25
CA GLY A 55 -3.33 1.71 7.56
C GLY A 55 -2.28 2.48 6.74
N GLN A 56 -1.05 2.57 7.22
CA GLN A 56 0.07 3.16 6.46
C GLN A 56 0.40 2.34 5.21
N LEU A 57 0.38 1.01 5.30
CA LEU A 57 0.60 0.14 4.15
C LEU A 57 -0.52 0.28 3.11
N GLU A 58 -1.79 0.30 3.53
CA GLU A 58 -2.93 0.53 2.63
C GLU A 58 -2.82 1.88 1.91
N GLN A 59 -2.41 2.94 2.62
CA GLN A 59 -2.16 4.23 2.01
C GLN A 59 -1.02 4.17 0.99
N LEU A 60 0.09 3.51 1.35
CA LEU A 60 1.24 3.34 0.46
C LEU A 60 0.85 2.59 -0.82
N PHE A 61 0.09 1.50 -0.72
CA PHE A 61 -0.42 0.78 -1.88
C PHE A 61 -1.28 1.68 -2.77
N SER A 62 -2.19 2.45 -2.17
CA SER A 62 -3.04 3.40 -2.91
C SER A 62 -2.21 4.48 -3.63
N GLU A 63 -1.12 4.95 -3.02
CA GLU A 63 -0.21 5.91 -3.64
C GLU A 63 0.61 5.29 -4.77
N MET A 64 1.08 4.05 -4.61
CA MET A 64 1.77 3.31 -5.66
C MET A 64 0.87 3.07 -6.88
N GLU A 65 -0.38 2.68 -6.69
CA GLU A 65 -1.34 2.52 -7.80
C GLU A 65 -1.53 3.84 -8.56
N ARG A 66 -1.68 4.96 -7.85
CA ARG A 66 -1.80 6.29 -8.47
C ARG A 66 -0.53 6.67 -9.25
N LEU A 67 0.65 6.33 -8.74
CA LEU A 67 1.91 6.59 -9.42
C LEU A 67 2.03 5.76 -10.70
N ILE A 68 1.71 4.47 -10.64
CA ILE A 68 1.69 3.59 -11.81
C ILE A 68 0.75 4.16 -12.89
N SER A 69 -0.49 4.50 -12.55
CA SER A 69 -1.43 5.09 -13.52
C SER A 69 -1.01 6.47 -14.05
N ARG A 70 -0.18 7.22 -13.33
CA ARG A 70 0.41 8.47 -13.85
C ARG A 70 1.53 8.17 -14.82
N THR A 71 2.38 7.20 -14.49
CA THR A 71 3.49 6.77 -15.34
C THR A 71 2.99 6.17 -16.65
N GLU A 72 1.96 5.32 -16.62
CA GLU A 72 1.32 4.76 -17.82
C GLU A 72 0.85 5.88 -18.76
N ARG A 73 0.10 6.86 -18.24
CA ARG A 73 -0.34 8.01 -19.03
C ARG A 73 0.80 8.85 -19.58
N ALA A 74 1.92 8.96 -18.86
CA ALA A 74 3.09 9.69 -19.33
C ALA A 74 3.80 8.95 -20.47
N ILE A 75 3.87 7.61 -20.40
CA ILE A 75 4.41 6.76 -21.47
C ILE A 75 3.54 6.90 -22.72
N ASP A 76 2.22 6.73 -22.61
CA ASP A 76 1.27 6.89 -23.73
C ASP A 76 1.41 8.27 -24.41
N GLY A 77 1.54 9.33 -23.59
CA GLY A 77 1.74 10.69 -24.09
C GLY A 77 3.08 10.88 -24.80
N THR A 78 4.13 10.21 -24.35
CA THR A 78 5.46 10.25 -24.97
C THR A 78 5.45 9.52 -26.31
N GLU A 79 4.91 8.31 -26.37
CA GLU A 79 4.77 7.53 -27.61
C GLU A 79 3.97 8.29 -28.66
N ARG A 80 2.87 8.94 -28.26
CA ARG A 80 2.10 9.79 -29.16
C ARG A 80 2.91 10.98 -29.67
N SER A 81 3.68 11.63 -28.79
CA SER A 81 4.52 12.76 -29.19
C SER A 81 5.62 12.33 -30.16
N GLU A 82 6.18 11.13 -30.00
CA GLU A 82 7.18 10.57 -30.93
C GLU A 82 6.55 10.32 -32.31
N GLN A 83 5.37 9.73 -32.36
CA GLN A 83 4.63 9.53 -33.62
C GLN A 83 4.35 10.86 -34.33
N GLU A 84 3.90 11.88 -33.60
CA GLU A 84 3.66 13.21 -34.17
C GLU A 84 4.95 13.87 -34.68
N GLN A 85 6.10 13.60 -34.06
CA GLN A 85 7.41 14.09 -34.53
C GLN A 85 7.88 13.36 -35.81
N ASP A 86 7.66 12.05 -35.90
CA ASP A 86 7.99 11.26 -37.08
C ASP A 86 7.17 11.72 -38.30
N GLU A 87 5.86 11.94 -38.11
CA GLU A 87 4.98 12.47 -39.15
C GLU A 87 5.44 13.86 -39.64
N ARG A 88 5.75 14.77 -38.72
CA ARG A 88 6.27 16.09 -39.05
C ARG A 88 7.60 16.03 -39.79
N SER A 89 8.49 15.11 -39.40
CA SER A 89 9.78 14.92 -40.06
C SER A 89 9.62 14.44 -41.49
N LEU A 90 8.66 13.54 -41.74
CA LEU A 90 8.32 13.09 -43.09
C LEU A 90 7.75 14.22 -43.95
N ASP A 91 6.88 15.07 -43.39
CA ASP A 91 6.30 16.20 -44.12
C ASP A 91 7.35 17.25 -44.48
N ILE A 92 8.31 17.52 -43.58
CA ILE A 92 9.46 18.40 -43.87
C ILE A 92 10.30 17.82 -45.01
N GLN A 93 10.65 16.52 -44.96
CA GLN A 93 11.43 15.89 -46.03
C GLN A 93 10.74 15.97 -47.39
N LYS A 94 9.41 15.76 -47.45
CA LYS A 94 8.63 15.92 -48.68
C LYS A 94 8.68 17.36 -49.20
N ALA A 95 8.51 18.34 -48.31
CA ALA A 95 8.59 19.75 -48.68
C ALA A 95 9.97 20.14 -49.23
N GLU A 96 11.05 19.65 -48.62
CA GLU A 96 12.43 19.86 -49.07
C GLU A 96 12.69 19.25 -50.46
N GLN A 97 12.17 18.04 -50.73
CA GLN A 97 12.25 17.41 -52.04
C GLN A 97 11.53 18.23 -53.12
N HIS A 98 10.32 18.71 -52.84
CA HIS A 98 9.55 19.54 -53.77
C HIS A 98 10.26 20.85 -54.09
N LEU A 99 10.85 21.51 -53.09
CA LEU A 99 11.62 22.74 -53.29
C LEU A 99 12.86 22.51 -54.15
N SER A 100 13.59 21.42 -53.90
CA SER A 100 14.79 21.06 -54.65
C SER A 100 14.49 20.76 -56.12
N GLN A 101 13.36 20.09 -56.40
CA GLN A 101 12.90 19.81 -57.76
C GLN A 101 12.40 21.05 -58.50
N SER A 102 11.85 22.04 -57.79
CA SER A 102 11.34 23.28 -58.38
C SER A 102 12.44 24.31 -58.69
N ALA A 103 13.63 24.14 -58.09
CA ALA A 103 14.79 25.02 -58.26
C ALA A 103 15.78 24.52 -59.34
N SER A 104 15.53 23.35 -59.93
CA SER A 104 16.32 22.75 -61.02
C SER A 104 15.61 22.93 -62.36
#